data_AF-A0A6V7W517-F1
#
_entry.id   AF-A0A6V7W517-F1
#
_cell.length_a   1.000
_cell.length_b   1.000
_cell.length_c   1.000
_cell.angle_alpha   90.00
_cell.angle_beta   90.00
_cell.angle_gamma   90.00
#
_symmetry.space_group_name_H-M   'P 1'
#
loop_
_entity.id
_entity.type
_entity.pdbx_description
1 polymer ?
#
loop_
_entity_poly.entity_id
_entity_poly.type
_entity_poly.pdbx_seq_one_letter_code
_entity_poly.pdbx_strand_id
1 'polypeptide(L)'
;MGRTAIEIAVDNENLEIVQLLLMQPDVRIGNALLCSIREGVYELAEALINHPSITKEMLGEGWAKYLDPSETATSEYSRFLLSFIQ
;
A
#
# COMPACT_ATOMS: atom_id res chain seq x y z
N MET A 1 -10.23 8.78 16.95
CA MET A 1 -9.30 8.04 16.07
C MET A 1 -9.91 8.05 14.69
N GLY A 2 -9.56 9.04 13.87
CA GLY A 2 -10.22 9.26 12.58
C GLY A 2 -9.46 8.51 11.49
N ARG A 3 -10.15 7.59 10.81
CA ARG A 3 -9.67 7.06 9.53
C ARG A 3 -9.83 8.14 8.47
N THR A 4 -8.85 8.23 7.58
CA THR A 4 -8.90 9.05 6.37
C THR A 4 -9.89 8.45 5.36
N ALA A 5 -10.36 9.28 4.42
CA ALA A 5 -11.24 8.81 3.37
C ALA A 5 -10.62 7.68 2.53
N ILE A 6 -9.30 7.70 2.32
CA ILE A 6 -8.60 6.69 1.52
C ILE A 6 -8.49 5.35 2.26
N GLU A 7 -8.25 5.37 3.58
CA GLU A 7 -8.29 4.14 4.40
C GLU A 7 -9.68 3.50 4.35
N ILE A 8 -10.75 4.30 4.43
CA ILE A 8 -12.12 3.79 4.31
C ILE A 8 -12.37 3.22 2.91
N ALA A 9 -11.90 3.88 1.86
CA ALA A 9 -12.07 3.42 0.48
C ALA A 9 -11.33 2.09 0.23
N VAL A 10 -10.13 1.94 0.80
CA VAL A 10 -9.37 0.68 0.75
C VAL A 10 -10.06 -0.42 1.55
N ASP A 11 -10.54 -0.14 2.77
CA ASP A 11 -11.27 -1.10 3.60
C ASP A 11 -12.56 -1.61 2.90
N ASN A 12 -13.16 -0.80 2.02
CA ASN A 12 -14.34 -1.19 1.23
C ASN A 12 -13.99 -1.76 -0.14
N GLU A 13 -12.71 -1.99 -0.41
CA GLU A 13 -12.18 -2.47 -1.69
C GLU A 13 -12.62 -1.64 -2.90
N ASN A 14 -12.86 -0.33 -2.72
CA ASN A 14 -13.41 0.53 -3.75
C ASN A 14 -12.31 1.27 -4.52
N LEU A 15 -11.83 0.64 -5.60
CA LEU A 15 -10.78 1.17 -6.47
C LEU A 15 -11.11 2.53 -7.07
N GLU A 16 -12.36 2.75 -7.51
CA GLU A 16 -12.76 4.00 -8.16
C GLU A 16 -12.65 5.20 -7.20
N ILE A 17 -13.11 5.02 -5.95
CA ILE A 17 -12.98 6.05 -4.91
C ILE A 17 -11.50 6.25 -4.52
N VAL A 18 -10.71 5.17 -4.43
CA VAL A 18 -9.27 5.29 -4.17
C VAL A 18 -8.59 6.12 -5.25
N GLN A 19 -8.85 5.87 -6.54
CA GLN A 19 -8.29 6.65 -7.64
C GLN A 19 -8.70 8.13 -7.59
N LEU A 20 -9.98 8.42 -7.28
CA LEU A 20 -10.45 9.80 -7.11
C LEU A 20 -9.76 10.52 -5.95
N LEU A 21 -9.55 9.83 -4.82
CA LEU A 21 -8.86 10.39 -3.66
C LEU A 21 -7.37 10.60 -3.90
N LEU A 22 -6.74 9.76 -4.72
CA LEU A 22 -5.35 9.91 -5.13
C LEU A 22 -5.11 11.19 -5.94
N MET A 23 -6.12 11.71 -6.65
CA MET A 23 -6.01 12.99 -7.35
C MET A 23 -5.89 14.21 -6.42
N GLN A 24 -6.13 14.06 -5.11
CA GLN A 24 -6.07 15.16 -4.16
C GLN A 24 -4.63 15.42 -3.70
N PRO A 25 -4.22 16.70 -3.59
CA PRO A 25 -2.93 17.04 -2.97
C PRO A 25 -2.92 16.61 -1.49
N ASP A 26 -1.76 16.22 -1.00
CA ASP A 26 -1.50 15.83 0.40
C ASP A 26 -2.24 14.58 0.92
N VAL A 27 -2.70 13.71 0.02
CA VAL A 27 -3.29 12.42 0.41
C VAL A 27 -2.25 11.54 1.13
N ARG A 28 -2.63 11.02 2.30
CA ARG A 28 -1.76 10.15 3.11
C ARG A 28 -2.01 8.69 2.74
N ILE A 29 -1.09 8.14 1.94
CA ILE A 29 -1.23 6.82 1.31
C ILE A 29 -0.65 5.69 2.19
N GLY A 30 0.33 6.00 3.05
CA GLY A 30 1.11 4.99 3.79
C GLY A 30 0.29 3.96 4.57
N ASN A 31 -0.69 4.40 5.37
CA ASN A 31 -1.55 3.48 6.13
C ASN A 31 -2.47 2.66 5.22
N ALA A 32 -3.00 3.28 4.17
CA ALA A 32 -3.90 2.63 3.21
C ALA A 32 -3.16 1.51 2.44
N LEU A 33 -1.89 1.76 2.08
CA LEU A 33 -1.02 0.77 1.44
C LEU A 33 -0.69 -0.40 2.39
N LEU A 34 -0.39 -0.11 3.66
CA LEU A 34 -0.17 -1.15 4.67
C LEU A 34 -1.43 -2.01 4.88
N CYS A 35 -2.61 -1.39 4.91
CA CYS A 35 -3.88 -2.13 5.00
C CYS A 35 -4.12 -2.99 3.76
N SER A 36 -3.99 -2.46 2.54
CA SER A 36 -4.24 -3.27 1.33
C SER A 36 -3.30 -4.46 1.22
N ILE A 37 -2.04 -4.29 1.64
CA ILE A 37 -1.08 -5.39 1.74
C ILE A 37 -1.44 -6.34 2.89
N ARG A 38 -1.93 -5.89 4.04
CA ARG A 38 -2.31 -6.85 5.10
C ARG A 38 -3.51 -7.72 4.69
N GLU A 39 -4.46 -7.13 3.98
CA GLU A 39 -5.74 -7.76 3.66
C GLU A 39 -5.72 -8.59 2.37
N GLY A 40 -4.64 -8.59 1.57
CA GLY A 40 -4.60 -9.38 0.32
C GLY A 40 -5.02 -8.63 -0.94
N VAL A 41 -5.30 -7.34 -0.83
CA VAL A 41 -5.93 -6.58 -1.92
C VAL A 41 -4.86 -5.95 -2.82
N TYR A 42 -4.18 -6.82 -3.57
CA TYR A 42 -3.02 -6.44 -4.41
C TYR A 42 -3.36 -5.42 -5.50
N GLU A 43 -4.56 -5.46 -6.06
CA GLU A 43 -5.01 -4.49 -7.07
C GLU A 43 -5.03 -3.06 -6.51
N LEU A 44 -5.49 -2.89 -5.27
CA LEU A 44 -5.43 -1.60 -4.58
C LEU A 44 -4.02 -1.25 -4.17
N ALA A 45 -3.25 -2.21 -3.67
CA ALA A 45 -1.85 -1.99 -3.34
C ALA A 45 -1.09 -1.47 -4.57
N GLU A 46 -1.31 -2.05 -5.76
CA GLU A 46 -0.71 -1.63 -7.02
C GLU A 46 -1.16 -0.23 -7.45
N ALA A 47 -2.45 0.08 -7.34
CA ALA A 47 -2.96 1.42 -7.63
C ALA A 47 -2.35 2.50 -6.72
N LEU A 48 -2.18 2.19 -5.42
CA LEU A 48 -1.58 3.08 -4.44
C LEU A 48 -0.07 3.25 -4.70
N ILE A 49 0.64 2.18 -5.05
CA ILE A 49 2.10 2.17 -5.20
C ILE A 49 2.56 2.87 -6.49
N ASN A 50 1.75 2.81 -7.54
CA ASN A 50 2.02 3.52 -8.80
C ASN A 50 1.78 5.03 -8.70
N HIS A 51 1.29 5.53 -7.56
CA HIS A 51 1.02 6.95 -7.38
C HIS A 51 2.31 7.74 -7.12
N PRO A 52 2.57 8.88 -7.80
CA PRO A 52 3.81 9.65 -7.67
C PRO A 52 4.04 10.25 -6.28
N SER A 53 3.02 10.30 -5.42
CA SER A 53 3.14 10.74 -4.03
C SER A 53 3.64 9.65 -3.08
N ILE A 54 3.66 8.38 -3.51
CA ILE A 54 4.34 7.31 -2.77
C ILE A 54 5.84 7.48 -2.98
N THR A 55 6.56 7.59 -1.87
CA THR A 55 8.02 7.51 -1.88
C THR A 55 8.46 6.30 -1.09
N LYS A 56 9.60 5.73 -1.46
CA LYS A 56 10.16 4.53 -0.83
C LYS A 56 10.45 4.74 0.66
N GLU A 57 10.66 5.99 1.08
CA GLU A 57 10.83 6.37 2.48
C GLU A 57 9.52 6.32 3.28
N MET A 58 8.35 6.39 2.63
CA MET A 58 7.05 6.28 3.31
C MET A 58 6.77 4.89 3.87
N LEU A 59 7.40 3.85 3.33
CA LEU A 59 7.37 2.51 3.91
C LEU A 59 8.18 2.45 5.23
N GLY A 60 9.06 3.43 5.47
CA GLY A 60 9.88 3.55 6.67
C GLY A 60 11.16 2.70 6.65
N GLU A 61 12.18 3.11 7.39
CA GLU A 61 13.36 2.28 7.60
C GLU A 61 12.97 0.99 8.34
N GLY A 62 13.20 -0.15 7.68
CA GLY A 62 12.76 -1.44 8.20
C GLY A 62 11.38 -1.88 7.71
N TRP A 63 10.86 -1.39 6.61
CA TRP A 63 9.81 -2.17 5.95
C TRP A 63 10.36 -3.56 5.51
N ALA A 64 11.64 -3.62 5.14
CA ALA A 64 12.34 -4.83 4.74
C ALA A 64 12.54 -5.87 5.87
N LYS A 65 12.36 -5.51 7.16
CA LYS A 65 12.32 -6.53 8.24
C LYS A 65 10.98 -7.26 8.32
N TYR A 66 9.92 -6.72 7.70
CA TYR A 66 8.64 -7.42 7.52
C TYR A 66 8.66 -8.32 6.29
N LEU A 67 9.67 -8.19 5.42
CA LEU A 67 10.07 -9.23 4.47
C LEU A 67 10.88 -10.28 5.25
N ASP A 68 10.21 -11.18 5.98
CA ASP A 68 10.93 -12.33 6.54
C ASP A 68 11.42 -13.20 5.39
N PRO A 69 12.73 -13.41 5.18
CA PRO A 69 13.26 -14.13 4.02
C PRO A 69 12.74 -15.57 3.93
N SER A 70 12.24 -16.15 5.03
CA SER A 70 11.59 -17.47 5.04
C SER A 70 10.15 -17.44 4.48
N GLU A 71 9.39 -16.38 4.78
CA GLU A 71 8.04 -16.16 4.21
C GLU A 71 8.10 -15.50 2.82
N THR A 72 9.20 -14.82 2.48
CA THR A 72 9.39 -14.11 1.20
C THR A 72 9.31 -15.03 0.00
N ALA A 73 9.64 -16.32 0.18
CA ALA A 73 9.53 -17.33 -0.87
C ALA A 73 8.08 -17.80 -1.10
N THR A 74 7.18 -17.66 -0.12
CA THR A 74 5.82 -18.23 -0.09
C THR A 74 4.71 -17.18 -0.08
N SER A 75 4.99 -15.96 0.38
CA SER A 75 4.02 -14.89 0.58
C SER A 75 3.99 -13.94 -0.61
N GLU A 76 2.82 -13.79 -1.24
CA GLU A 76 2.60 -12.87 -2.36
C GLU A 76 2.82 -11.40 -1.95
N TYR A 77 2.60 -11.06 -0.67
CA TYR A 77 2.90 -9.75 -0.08
C TYR A 77 4.37 -9.36 -0.22
N SER A 78 5.26 -10.30 0.06
CA SER A 78 6.70 -10.07 0.01
C SER A 78 7.21 -9.94 -1.42
N ARG A 79 6.63 -10.71 -2.35
CA ARG A 79 6.92 -10.60 -3.79
C ARG A 79 6.49 -9.26 -4.37
N PHE A 80 5.29 -8.80 -3.99
CA PHE A 80 4.75 -7.51 -4.42
C PHE A 80 5.62 -6.34 -3.94
N LEU A 81 6.07 -6.38 -2.70
CA LEU A 81 6.96 -5.35 -2.17
C LEU A 81 8.37 -5.41 -2.80
N LEU A 82 8.88 -6.59 -3.14
CA LEU A 82 10.17 -6.74 -3.84
C LEU A 82 10.14 -6.15 -5.25
N SER A 83 9.03 -6.28 -6.00
CA SER A 83 8.89 -5.64 -7.31
C SER A 83 8.87 -4.11 -7.27
N PHE A 84 8.59 -3.52 -6.11
CA PHE A 84 8.62 -2.08 -5.92
C PHE A 84 10.03 -1.51 -5.67
N ILE A 85 11.03 -2.34 -5.37
CA ILE A 85 12.39 -1.90 -5.00
C ILE A 85 13.36 -1.86 -6.20
N GLN A 86 13.05 -2.58 -7.30
CA GLN A 86 13.89 -2.68 -8.51
C GLN A 86 13.68 -1.49 -9.45
#